data_AF-A0A522GZE9-F1
#
_entry.id   AF-A0A522GZE9-F1
#
_cell.length_a   1.000
_cell.length_b   1.000
_cell.length_c   1.000
_cell.angle_alpha   90.00
_cell.angle_beta   90.00
_cell.angle_gamma   90.00
#
_symmetry.space_group_name_H-M   'P 1'
#
loop_
_entity.id
_entity.type
_entity.pdbx_description
1 polymer ?
#
loop_
_entity_poly.entity_id
_entity_poly.type
_entity_poly.pdbx_seq_one_letter_code
_entity_poly.pdbx_strand_id
1 'polypeptide(L)'
;MIRFSRVSRKVIGANESVRGTLEDINLVLPTNRKVAILGAERAAMTTFLHLLAGSEVPDRGSVVIERHNLSPIVNSGGGAGSNLLPQLTAMENVRFFARLHGLDALTLKQIIEWACHFGSMWDEPIRLFDWPRRRALETALIAALPYDCYLVDHLHTMAGELCWLLATRVRERRAGWIFTTDNFNIAQKFGEVCVVIEDRSVHVFPTMAQARSAYSF
;
A
#
# COMPACT_ATOMS: atom_id res chain seq x y z
N MET A 1 4.09 -15.22 -4.66
CA MET A 1 2.94 -14.76 -5.49
C MET A 1 1.67 -14.72 -4.67
N ILE A 2 0.63 -14.04 -5.14
CA ILE A 2 -0.69 -13.96 -4.48
C ILE A 2 -1.74 -14.51 -5.44
N ARG A 3 -2.56 -15.45 -4.97
CA ARG A 3 -3.57 -16.14 -5.78
C ARG A 3 -4.97 -15.80 -5.28
N PHE A 4 -5.81 -15.35 -6.18
CA PHE A 4 -7.24 -15.16 -5.97
C PHE A 4 -7.99 -16.33 -6.61
N SER A 5 -8.96 -16.90 -5.90
CA SER A 5 -9.78 -18.01 -6.40
C SER A 5 -11.26 -17.74 -6.12
N ARG A 6 -11.98 -17.35 -7.18
CA ARG A 6 -13.41 -16.97 -7.20
C ARG A 6 -13.76 -15.94 -6.13
N VAL A 7 -12.92 -14.92 -6.02
CA VAL A 7 -13.05 -13.92 -4.96
C VAL A 7 -14.09 -12.87 -5.34
N SER A 8 -15.08 -12.68 -4.46
CA SER A 8 -16.03 -11.56 -4.55
C SER A 8 -16.04 -10.78 -3.25
N ARG A 9 -16.23 -9.46 -3.34
CA ARG A 9 -16.38 -8.56 -2.18
C ARG A 9 -17.28 -7.39 -2.52
N LYS A 10 -18.25 -7.10 -1.65
CA LYS A 10 -19.05 -5.87 -1.68
C LYS A 10 -18.65 -4.95 -0.54
N VAL A 11 -18.43 -3.68 -0.87
CA VAL A 11 -18.09 -2.64 0.11
C VAL A 11 -19.35 -1.84 0.40
N ILE A 12 -19.80 -1.89 1.65
CA ILE A 12 -20.99 -1.17 2.10
C ILE A 12 -20.54 0.04 2.93
N GLY A 13 -21.02 1.23 2.56
CA GLY A 13 -20.77 2.46 3.29
C GLY A 13 -21.62 2.59 4.56
N ALA A 14 -21.30 3.57 5.40
CA ALA A 14 -22.02 3.84 6.65
C ALA A 14 -23.52 4.16 6.46
N ASN A 15 -23.91 4.58 5.25
CA ASN A 15 -25.28 4.85 4.82
C ASN A 15 -25.89 3.67 4.05
N GLU A 16 -25.35 2.46 4.20
CA GLU A 16 -25.74 1.24 3.50
C GLU A 16 -25.60 1.28 1.96
N SER A 17 -25.03 2.36 1.40
CA SER A 17 -24.78 2.45 -0.04
C SER A 17 -23.60 1.57 -0.42
N VAL A 18 -23.73 0.82 -1.51
CA VAL A 18 -22.60 0.09 -2.12
C VAL A 18 -21.59 1.11 -2.65
N ARG A 19 -20.36 1.07 -2.12
CA ARG A 19 -19.27 1.98 -2.52
C ARG A 19 -18.33 1.38 -3.56
N GLY A 20 -18.29 0.07 -3.64
CA GLY A 20 -17.45 -0.67 -4.58
C GLY A 20 -17.83 -2.14 -4.56
N THR A 21 -17.70 -2.81 -5.70
CA THR A 21 -17.98 -4.24 -5.81
C THR A 21 -16.90 -4.91 -6.66
N LEU A 22 -16.45 -6.07 -6.20
CA LEU A 22 -15.55 -6.97 -6.90
C LEU A 22 -16.25 -8.32 -7.07
N GLU A 23 -16.27 -8.86 -8.29
CA GLU A 23 -16.98 -10.09 -8.61
C GLU A 23 -16.07 -11.11 -9.31
N ASP A 24 -16.08 -12.35 -8.78
CA ASP A 24 -15.46 -13.54 -9.38
C ASP A 24 -14.01 -13.37 -9.87
N ILE A 25 -13.19 -12.74 -9.02
CA ILE A 25 -11.77 -12.53 -9.30
C ILE A 25 -11.03 -13.88 -9.27
N ASN A 26 -10.39 -14.23 -10.38
CA ASN A 26 -9.57 -15.42 -10.57
C ASN A 26 -8.25 -15.05 -11.24
N LEU A 27 -7.20 -14.83 -10.45
CA LEU A 27 -5.92 -14.36 -10.98
C LEU A 27 -4.75 -14.72 -10.06
N VAL A 28 -3.53 -14.50 -10.57
CA VAL A 28 -2.28 -14.61 -9.81
C VAL A 28 -1.47 -13.34 -10.02
N LEU A 29 -1.01 -12.72 -8.93
CA LEU A 29 -0.13 -11.55 -8.96
C LEU A 29 1.28 -11.87 -8.45
N PRO A 30 2.32 -11.36 -9.14
CA PRO A 30 3.67 -11.42 -8.65
C PRO A 30 3.87 -10.44 -7.47
N THR A 31 4.61 -10.89 -6.45
CA THR A 31 5.01 -10.11 -5.27
C THR A 31 6.43 -9.57 -5.36
N ASN A 32 7.16 -9.90 -6.44
CA ASN A 32 8.54 -9.48 -6.70
C ASN A 32 8.65 -8.52 -7.90
N ARG A 33 7.52 -7.93 -8.30
CA ARG A 33 7.40 -7.00 -9.43
C ARG A 33 6.75 -5.72 -8.96
N LYS A 34 6.84 -4.68 -9.79
CA LYS A 34 6.12 -3.42 -9.56
C LYS A 34 4.76 -3.51 -10.24
N VAL A 35 3.71 -3.68 -9.46
CA VAL A 35 2.33 -3.84 -9.93
C VAL A 35 1.54 -2.56 -9.66
N ALA A 36 1.07 -1.92 -10.72
CA ALA A 36 0.18 -0.77 -10.63
C ALA A 36 -1.27 -1.24 -10.74
N ILE A 37 -2.11 -0.90 -9.78
CA ILE A 37 -3.55 -1.13 -9.79
C ILE A 37 -4.24 0.19 -10.18
N LEU A 38 -4.96 0.16 -11.30
CA LEU A 38 -5.73 1.25 -11.88
C LEU A 38 -7.22 0.91 -11.84
N GLY A 39 -8.07 1.92 -11.73
CA GLY A 39 -9.51 1.76 -11.78
C GLY A 39 -10.23 3.08 -11.51
N ALA A 40 -11.45 3.23 -12.04
CA ALA A 40 -12.24 4.43 -11.85
C ALA A 40 -12.80 4.53 -10.40
N GLU A 41 -13.15 3.39 -9.81
CA GLU A 41 -13.70 3.31 -8.46
C GLU A 41 -12.59 3.17 -7.40
N ARG A 42 -12.31 4.26 -6.67
CA ARG A 42 -11.31 4.27 -5.59
C ARG A 42 -11.56 3.18 -4.53
N ALA A 43 -12.82 3.00 -4.12
CA ALA A 43 -13.18 2.00 -3.13
C ALA A 43 -12.88 0.57 -3.60
N ALA A 44 -13.06 0.26 -4.89
CA ALA A 44 -12.76 -1.06 -5.44
C ALA A 44 -11.24 -1.32 -5.48
N MET A 45 -10.44 -0.32 -5.86
CA MET A 45 -8.97 -0.40 -5.80
C MET A 45 -8.44 -0.63 -4.39
N THR A 46 -8.87 0.19 -3.43
CA THR A 46 -8.50 0.03 -2.01
C THR A 46 -8.90 -1.35 -1.52
N THR A 47 -10.14 -1.77 -1.77
CA THR A 47 -10.63 -3.11 -1.35
C THR A 47 -9.81 -4.24 -1.96
N PHE A 48 -9.47 -4.15 -3.25
CA PHE A 48 -8.63 -5.13 -3.90
C PHE A 48 -7.23 -5.20 -3.27
N LEU A 49 -6.62 -4.04 -2.98
CA LEU A 49 -5.33 -3.97 -2.29
C LEU A 49 -5.42 -4.55 -0.87
N HIS A 50 -6.50 -4.28 -0.14
CA HIS A 50 -6.73 -4.79 1.21
C HIS A 50 -6.99 -6.30 1.26
N LEU A 51 -7.71 -6.85 0.27
CA LEU A 51 -7.86 -8.30 0.08
C LEU A 51 -6.50 -8.94 -0.20
N LEU A 52 -5.69 -8.30 -1.06
CA LEU A 52 -4.34 -8.74 -1.38
C LEU A 52 -3.40 -8.73 -0.16
N ALA A 53 -3.55 -7.74 0.72
CA ALA A 53 -2.79 -7.61 1.96
C ALA A 53 -3.27 -8.54 3.08
N GLY A 54 -4.42 -9.21 2.92
CA GLY A 54 -5.06 -10.02 3.96
C GLY A 54 -5.70 -9.22 5.09
N SER A 55 -5.84 -7.90 4.91
CA SER A 55 -6.50 -7.00 5.88
C SER A 55 -8.01 -6.91 5.69
N GLU A 56 -8.52 -7.39 4.55
CA GLU A 56 -9.94 -7.54 4.24
C GLU A 56 -10.22 -9.01 3.92
N VAL A 57 -11.38 -9.52 4.35
CA VAL A 57 -11.82 -10.90 4.09
C VAL A 57 -12.83 -10.91 2.95
N PRO A 58 -12.67 -11.77 1.92
CA PRO A 58 -13.63 -11.85 0.83
C PRO A 58 -14.99 -12.42 1.29
N ASP A 59 -16.07 -12.02 0.64
CA ASP A 59 -17.41 -12.57 0.91
C ASP A 59 -17.54 -14.00 0.36
N ARG A 60 -16.83 -14.29 -0.74
CA ARG A 60 -16.76 -15.60 -1.39
C ARG A 60 -15.36 -15.85 -1.91
N GLY A 61 -14.99 -17.13 -2.02
CA GLY A 61 -13.69 -17.54 -2.56
C GLY A 61 -12.57 -17.43 -1.52
N SER A 62 -11.33 -17.40 -1.99
CA SER A 62 -10.15 -17.34 -1.14
C SER A 62 -9.00 -16.57 -1.76
N VAL A 63 -8.22 -15.88 -0.92
CA VAL A 63 -6.93 -15.27 -1.27
C VAL A 63 -5.83 -16.05 -0.58
N VAL A 64 -4.85 -16.54 -1.34
CA VAL A 64 -3.67 -17.24 -0.82
C VAL A 64 -2.44 -16.40 -1.09
N ILE A 65 -1.75 -16.01 -0.03
CA ILE A 65 -0.49 -15.27 -0.08
C ILE A 65 0.64 -16.27 0.16
N GLU A 66 1.46 -16.54 -0.85
CA GLU A 66 2.63 -17.40 -0.68
C GLU A 66 3.75 -16.66 0.06
N ARG A 67 4.54 -17.41 0.86
CA ARG A 67 5.57 -16.97 1.81
C ARG A 67 6.39 -15.74 1.37
N HIS A 68 5.81 -14.55 1.55
CA HIS A 68 6.44 -13.27 1.36
C HIS A 68 6.02 -12.34 2.48
N ASN A 69 6.97 -11.60 3.01
CA ASN A 69 6.74 -10.57 4.01
C ASN A 69 6.22 -9.31 3.32
N LEU A 70 4.89 -9.16 3.25
CA LEU A 70 4.24 -7.95 2.72
C LEU A 70 4.31 -6.84 3.76
N SER A 71 4.56 -5.60 3.32
CA SER A 71 4.42 -4.45 4.21
C SER A 71 2.95 -4.24 4.58
N PRO A 72 2.67 -3.63 5.75
CA PRO A 72 1.40 -2.96 5.95
C PRO A 72 1.15 -1.95 4.82
N ILE A 73 -0.13 -1.70 4.49
CA ILE A 73 -0.52 -0.77 3.43
C ILE A 73 -0.22 0.65 3.90
N VAL A 74 0.71 1.32 3.21
CA VAL A 74 0.92 2.77 3.40
C VAL A 74 -0.26 3.51 2.78
N ASN A 75 -0.74 4.56 3.46
CA ASN A 75 -1.75 5.49 2.93
C ASN A 75 -3.15 4.86 2.68
N SER A 76 -3.55 3.86 3.47
CA SER A 76 -4.83 3.12 3.35
C SER A 76 -6.14 3.91 3.57
N GLY A 77 -6.08 5.24 3.66
CA GLY A 77 -7.14 6.11 3.12
C GLY A 77 -8.58 6.07 3.68
N GLY A 78 -8.88 5.57 4.89
CA GLY A 78 -10.27 5.57 5.37
C GLY A 78 -10.48 5.91 6.84
N GLY A 79 -10.57 7.20 7.22
CA GLY A 79 -11.12 7.73 8.51
C GLY A 79 -10.44 7.30 9.83
N ALA A 80 -9.81 6.14 9.85
CA ALA A 80 -9.13 5.44 10.92
C ALA A 80 -8.07 4.55 10.25
N GLY A 81 -6.84 5.04 10.09
CA GLY A 81 -5.75 4.19 9.62
C GLY A 81 -4.53 4.95 9.18
N SER A 82 -3.64 5.18 10.13
CA SER A 82 -2.20 5.05 9.89
C SER A 82 -1.80 3.71 10.48
N ASN A 83 -0.76 3.06 9.96
CA ASN A 83 -0.14 1.91 10.63
C ASN A 83 0.46 2.28 11.99
N LEU A 84 0.56 3.57 12.29
CA LEU A 84 1.01 4.12 13.57
C LEU A 84 -0.10 4.08 14.63
N LEU A 85 0.29 3.72 15.84
CA LEU A 85 -0.55 3.74 17.03
C LEU A 85 -0.68 5.19 17.54
N PRO A 86 -1.88 5.82 17.49
CA PRO A 86 -2.05 7.26 17.74
C PRO A 86 -1.70 7.71 19.16
N GLN A 87 -1.88 6.82 20.14
CA GLN A 87 -1.62 7.11 21.55
C GLN A 87 -0.14 7.05 21.92
N LEU A 88 0.66 6.37 21.10
CA LEU A 88 2.10 6.23 21.32
C LEU A 88 2.86 7.42 20.71
N THR A 89 4.05 7.69 21.24
CA THR A 89 4.97 8.67 20.66
C THR A 89 5.54 8.19 19.33
N ALA A 90 6.17 9.09 18.56
CA ALA A 90 6.90 8.70 17.36
C ALA A 90 7.99 7.66 17.67
N MET A 91 8.75 7.86 18.75
CA MET A 91 9.79 6.91 19.16
C MET A 91 9.21 5.57 19.63
N GLU A 92 8.07 5.57 20.33
CA GLU A 92 7.40 4.33 20.75
C GLU A 92 6.87 3.53 19.56
N ASN A 93 6.32 4.21 18.54
CA ASN A 93 5.96 3.56 17.27
C ASN A 93 7.19 2.94 16.58
N VAL A 94 8.30 3.67 16.49
CA VAL A 94 9.55 3.12 15.93
C VAL A 94 10.02 1.90 16.73
N ARG A 95 10.02 1.96 18.07
CA ARG A 95 10.39 0.82 18.93
C ARG A 95 9.47 -0.38 18.73
N PHE A 96 8.18 -0.16 18.57
CA PHE A 96 7.20 -1.23 18.31
C PHE A 96 7.55 -1.99 17.03
N PHE A 97 7.71 -1.29 15.91
CA PHE A 97 8.09 -1.89 14.63
C PHE A 97 9.51 -2.48 14.66
N ALA A 98 10.47 -1.83 15.33
CA ALA A 98 11.82 -2.35 15.49
C ALA A 98 11.79 -3.73 16.17
N ARG A 99 11.02 -3.87 17.25
CA ARG A 99 10.87 -5.13 17.99
C ARG A 99 10.23 -6.22 17.15
N LEU A 100 9.19 -5.90 16.37
CA LEU A 100 8.55 -6.87 15.47
C LEU A 100 9.51 -7.45 14.43
N HIS A 101 10.50 -6.66 14.00
CA HIS A 101 11.48 -7.04 12.98
C HIS A 101 12.85 -7.45 13.56
N GLY A 102 13.00 -7.48 14.89
CA GLY A 102 14.29 -7.79 15.53
C GLY A 102 15.41 -6.78 15.23
N LEU A 103 15.05 -5.50 15.03
CA LEU A 103 15.98 -4.42 14.68
C LEU A 103 16.24 -3.49 15.87
N ASP A 104 17.35 -2.75 15.80
CA ASP A 104 17.64 -1.67 16.74
C ASP A 104 16.81 -0.41 16.42
N ALA A 105 16.07 0.06 17.41
CA ALA A 105 15.19 1.21 17.25
C ALA A 105 15.94 2.53 17.05
N LEU A 106 17.15 2.67 17.62
CA LEU A 106 17.94 3.89 17.47
C LEU A 106 18.51 4.02 16.05
N THR A 107 18.92 2.91 15.45
CA THR A 107 19.33 2.84 14.05
C THR A 107 18.17 3.19 13.12
N LEU A 108 16.97 2.64 13.36
CA LEU A 108 15.78 3.02 12.59
C LEU A 108 15.46 4.51 12.76
N LYS A 109 15.53 5.04 13.98
CA LYS A 109 15.33 6.47 14.25
C LYS A 109 16.26 7.35 13.42
N GLN A 110 17.55 7.02 13.33
CA GLN A 110 18.52 7.79 12.55
C GLN A 110 18.17 7.82 11.05
N ILE A 111 17.75 6.67 10.50
CA ILE A 111 17.32 6.57 9.09
C ILE A 111 16.07 7.44 8.85
N ILE A 112 15.10 7.36 9.75
CA ILE A 112 13.83 8.11 9.64
C ILE A 112 14.05 9.61 9.83
N GLU A 113 14.91 10.01 10.78
CA GLU A 113 15.22 11.42 11.03
C GLU A 113 15.83 12.09 9.79
N TRP A 114 16.69 11.37 9.07
CA TRP A 114 17.26 11.86 7.81
C TRP A 114 16.18 12.12 6.73
N ALA A 115 15.10 11.33 6.72
CA ALA A 115 14.02 11.44 5.75
C ALA A 115 12.89 12.41 6.16
N CYS A 116 12.68 12.63 7.46
CA CYS A 116 11.51 13.36 7.98
C CYS A 116 11.82 14.65 8.75
N HIS A 117 13.07 14.85 9.20
CA HIS A 117 13.52 16.03 9.96
C HIS A 117 12.62 16.36 11.16
N PHE A 118 12.36 15.39 12.04
CA PHE A 118 11.44 15.56 13.17
C PHE A 118 12.03 16.32 14.36
N GLY A 119 13.36 16.43 14.46
CA GLY A 119 14.00 17.24 15.49
C GLY A 119 13.57 16.81 16.90
N SER A 120 12.84 17.67 17.61
CA SER A 120 12.40 17.43 19.00
C SER A 120 11.09 16.62 19.13
N MET A 121 10.40 16.30 18.03
CA MET A 121 9.04 15.72 18.07
C MET A 121 9.00 14.21 18.40
N TRP A 122 10.14 13.57 18.65
CA TRP A 122 10.21 12.11 18.86
C TRP A 122 9.41 11.60 20.05
N ASP A 123 9.28 12.42 21.09
CA ASP A 123 8.57 12.10 22.33
C ASP A 123 7.13 12.62 22.34
N GLU A 124 6.66 13.17 21.21
CA GLU A 124 5.27 13.61 21.06
C GLU A 124 4.37 12.46 20.57
N PRO A 125 3.15 12.31 21.14
CA PRO A 125 2.15 11.37 20.65
C PRO A 125 1.74 11.63 19.19
N ILE A 126 1.60 10.57 18.40
CA ILE A 126 1.21 10.65 16.98
C ILE A 126 -0.12 11.36 16.77
N ARG A 127 -1.07 11.24 17.71
CA ARG A 127 -2.35 11.97 17.66
C ARG A 127 -2.21 13.50 17.61
N LEU A 128 -1.06 14.06 17.97
CA LEU A 128 -0.78 15.50 17.88
C LEU A 128 -0.25 15.92 16.51
N PHE A 129 0.24 14.98 15.70
CA PHE A 129 0.81 15.27 14.39
C PHE A 129 -0.31 15.59 13.41
N ASP A 130 -0.05 16.49 12.47
CA ASP A 130 -0.91 16.67 11.31
C ASP A 130 -0.74 15.53 10.29
N TRP A 131 -1.68 15.46 9.34
CA TRP A 131 -1.70 14.39 8.33
C TRP A 131 -0.40 14.25 7.54
N PRO A 132 0.24 15.32 7.04
CA PRO A 132 1.52 15.20 6.32
C PRO A 132 2.62 14.59 7.18
N ARG A 133 2.80 15.01 8.43
CA ARG A 133 3.84 14.45 9.31
C ARG A 133 3.58 13.01 9.66
N ARG A 134 2.32 12.63 9.94
CA ARG A 134 1.96 11.22 10.16
C ARG A 134 2.32 10.36 8.96
N ARG A 135 1.96 10.81 7.75
CA ARG A 135 2.29 10.10 6.50
C ARG A 135 3.80 10.00 6.28
N ALA A 136 4.54 11.06 6.59
CA ALA A 136 6.00 11.05 6.47
C ALA A 136 6.63 9.99 7.39
N LEU A 137 6.26 9.97 8.67
CA LEU A 137 6.74 8.96 9.62
C LEU A 137 6.39 7.55 9.18
N GLU A 138 5.12 7.32 8.85
CA GLU A 138 4.62 6.00 8.45
C GLU A 138 5.38 5.48 7.21
N THR A 139 5.53 6.33 6.20
CA THR A 139 6.25 6.00 4.97
C THR A 139 7.72 5.71 5.27
N ALA A 140 8.41 6.58 6.01
CA ALA A 140 9.83 6.42 6.31
C ALA A 140 10.10 5.19 7.18
N LEU A 141 9.25 4.94 8.17
CA LEU A 141 9.33 3.75 9.01
C LEU A 141 9.14 2.48 8.18
N ILE A 142 8.08 2.41 7.38
CA ILE A 142 7.83 1.24 6.52
C ILE A 142 8.98 1.05 5.52
N ALA A 143 9.46 2.11 4.89
CA ALA A 143 10.62 2.06 3.99
C ALA A 143 11.89 1.56 4.70
N ALA A 144 12.13 1.93 5.95
CA ALA A 144 13.31 1.47 6.67
C ALA A 144 13.31 -0.06 6.87
N LEU A 145 12.14 -0.67 7.07
CA LEU A 145 11.95 -2.10 7.38
C LEU A 145 12.16 -3.04 6.17
N PRO A 146 12.52 -4.32 6.40
CA PRO A 146 12.85 -5.30 5.35
C PRO A 146 11.63 -6.11 4.88
N TYR A 147 10.78 -5.51 4.05
CA TYR A 147 9.70 -6.23 3.38
C TYR A 147 10.11 -6.77 2.01
N ASP A 148 9.55 -7.91 1.62
CA ASP A 148 9.73 -8.50 0.29
C ASP A 148 8.89 -7.76 -0.76
N CYS A 149 7.77 -7.16 -0.32
CA CYS A 149 6.88 -6.39 -1.17
C CYS A 149 6.25 -5.25 -0.38
N TYR A 150 6.34 -4.03 -0.91
CA TYR A 150 5.72 -2.85 -0.32
C TYR A 150 4.33 -2.63 -0.89
N LEU A 151 3.38 -2.25 -0.04
CA LEU A 151 1.99 -1.98 -0.40
C LEU A 151 1.67 -0.51 -0.18
N VAL A 152 1.11 0.17 -1.19
CA VAL A 152 0.76 1.59 -1.11
C VAL A 152 -0.60 1.86 -1.73
N ASP A 153 -1.51 2.44 -0.97
CA ASP A 153 -2.77 2.90 -1.51
C ASP A 153 -2.66 4.35 -1.99
N HIS A 154 -3.36 4.67 -3.09
CA HIS A 154 -3.48 5.98 -3.68
C HIS A 154 -2.15 6.74 -3.81
N LEU A 155 -1.17 6.13 -4.48
CA LEU A 155 0.19 6.65 -4.62
C LEU A 155 0.24 8.10 -5.16
N HIS A 156 -0.72 8.45 -6.02
CA HIS A 156 -0.86 9.80 -6.59
C HIS A 156 -1.13 10.90 -5.57
N THR A 157 -1.60 10.56 -4.36
CA THR A 157 -1.88 11.52 -3.27
C THR A 157 -0.69 11.74 -2.34
N MET A 158 0.39 10.97 -2.52
CA MET A 158 1.59 11.10 -1.69
C MET A 158 2.47 12.25 -2.17
N ALA A 159 3.17 12.88 -1.23
CA ALA A 159 4.22 13.83 -1.57
C ALA A 159 5.30 13.14 -2.41
N GLY A 160 5.83 13.84 -3.42
CA GLY A 160 6.80 13.28 -4.36
C GLY A 160 8.03 12.69 -3.67
N GLU A 161 8.55 13.35 -2.63
CA GLU A 161 9.70 12.89 -1.85
C GLU A 161 9.45 11.56 -1.14
N LEU A 162 8.25 11.37 -0.57
CA LEU A 162 7.84 10.12 0.08
C LEU A 162 7.68 8.97 -0.93
N CYS A 163 7.12 9.28 -2.09
CA CYS A 163 7.03 8.33 -3.21
C CYS A 163 8.44 7.91 -3.69
N TRP A 164 9.36 8.88 -3.84
CA TRP A 164 10.75 8.61 -4.21
C TRP A 164 11.52 7.81 -3.16
N LEU A 165 11.28 8.06 -1.87
CA LEU A 165 11.87 7.28 -0.78
C LEU A 165 11.50 5.80 -0.89
N LEU A 166 10.20 5.49 -1.03
CA LEU A 166 9.74 4.11 -1.22
C LEU A 166 10.27 3.50 -2.52
N ALA A 167 10.19 4.22 -3.64
CA ALA A 167 10.68 3.73 -4.94
C ALA A 167 12.18 3.40 -4.89
N THR A 168 12.98 4.25 -4.23
CA THR A 168 14.41 4.04 -4.02
C THR A 168 14.64 2.78 -3.20
N ARG A 169 13.89 2.61 -2.12
CA ARG A 169 14.01 1.46 -1.24
C ARG A 169 13.63 0.14 -1.90
N VAL A 170 12.52 0.13 -2.63
CA VAL A 170 12.05 -1.00 -3.45
C VAL A 170 13.18 -1.43 -4.41
N ARG A 171 13.80 -0.47 -5.09
CA ARG A 171 14.89 -0.72 -6.04
C ARG A 171 16.14 -1.29 -5.36
N GLU A 172 16.59 -0.67 -4.28
CA GLU A 172 17.79 -1.10 -3.54
C GLU A 172 17.66 -2.51 -2.98
N ARG A 173 16.47 -2.86 -2.45
CA ARG A 173 16.19 -4.17 -1.88
C ARG A 173 15.82 -5.22 -2.92
N ARG A 174 15.59 -4.83 -4.19
CA ARG A 174 14.97 -5.68 -5.22
C ARG A 174 13.63 -6.28 -4.74
N ALA A 175 12.88 -5.51 -3.96
CA ALA A 175 11.57 -5.88 -3.45
C ALA A 175 10.50 -5.68 -4.53
N GLY A 176 9.34 -6.32 -4.36
CA GLY A 176 8.15 -5.96 -5.10
C GLY A 176 7.52 -4.67 -4.58
N TRP A 177 6.61 -4.13 -5.39
CA TRP A 177 5.85 -2.95 -5.03
C TRP A 177 4.48 -3.01 -5.66
N ILE A 178 3.43 -3.11 -4.86
CA ILE A 178 2.05 -3.13 -5.33
C ILE A 178 1.40 -1.84 -4.85
N PHE A 179 0.86 -1.07 -5.78
CA PHE A 179 0.27 0.22 -5.44
C PHE A 179 -0.97 0.52 -6.26
N THR A 180 -1.91 1.28 -5.68
CA THR A 180 -3.07 1.80 -6.42
C THR A 180 -2.83 3.24 -6.87
N THR A 181 -3.41 3.61 -8.00
CA THR A 181 -3.41 4.98 -8.51
C THR A 181 -4.54 5.16 -9.50
N ASP A 182 -5.17 6.33 -9.56
CA ASP A 182 -6.07 6.72 -10.65
C ASP A 182 -5.31 7.49 -11.77
N ASN A 183 -4.01 7.74 -11.57
CA ASN A 183 -3.16 8.46 -12.51
C ASN A 183 -2.30 7.50 -13.32
N PHE A 184 -2.59 7.37 -14.62
CA PHE A 184 -1.85 6.51 -15.54
C PHE A 184 -0.38 6.91 -15.72
N ASN A 185 -0.03 8.20 -15.64
CA ASN A 185 1.38 8.62 -15.75
C ASN A 185 2.21 8.10 -14.57
N ILE A 186 1.62 8.06 -13.37
CA ILE A 186 2.28 7.48 -12.18
C ILE A 186 2.38 5.97 -12.33
N ALA A 187 1.32 5.32 -12.81
CA ALA A 187 1.33 3.90 -13.13
C ALA A 187 2.45 3.58 -14.13
N GLN A 188 2.52 4.28 -15.26
CA GLN A 188 3.54 4.09 -16.29
C GLN A 188 4.95 4.37 -15.79
N LYS A 189 5.12 5.34 -14.87
CA LYS A 189 6.42 5.72 -14.32
C LYS A 189 7.00 4.65 -13.40
N PHE A 190 6.18 4.02 -12.56
CA PHE A 190 6.66 3.11 -11.51
C PHE A 190 6.29 1.64 -11.73
N GLY A 191 5.22 1.37 -12.47
CA GLY A 191 4.66 0.05 -12.70
C GLY A 191 5.34 -0.69 -13.85
N GLU A 192 5.42 -2.00 -13.71
CA GLU A 192 5.88 -2.93 -14.73
C GLU A 192 4.74 -3.84 -15.19
N VAL A 193 3.86 -4.22 -14.27
CA VAL A 193 2.62 -4.98 -14.49
C VAL A 193 1.46 -4.06 -14.17
N CYS A 194 0.41 -4.11 -14.98
CA CYS A 194 -0.80 -3.33 -14.76
C CYS A 194 -1.96 -4.24 -14.37
N VAL A 195 -2.72 -3.83 -13.36
CA VAL A 195 -3.99 -4.43 -12.98
C VAL A 195 -5.05 -3.36 -13.18
N VAL A 196 -6.08 -3.65 -13.96
CA VAL A 196 -7.18 -2.72 -14.22
C VAL A 196 -8.46 -3.27 -13.58
N ILE A 197 -9.11 -2.44 -12.78
CA ILE A 197 -10.42 -2.72 -12.17
C ILE A 197 -11.46 -1.88 -12.91
N GLU A 198 -12.35 -2.55 -13.63
CA GLU A 198 -13.46 -1.96 -14.38
C GLU A 198 -14.65 -2.92 -14.31
N ASP A 199 -15.88 -2.38 -14.23
CA ASP A 199 -17.12 -3.16 -14.22
C ASP A 199 -17.09 -4.34 -13.25
N ARG A 200 -16.56 -4.10 -12.04
CA ARG A 200 -16.42 -5.07 -10.93
C ARG A 200 -15.47 -6.24 -11.21
N SER A 201 -14.87 -6.27 -12.38
CA SER A 201 -13.92 -7.28 -12.84
C SER A 201 -12.48 -6.79 -12.67
N VAL A 202 -11.53 -7.72 -12.66
CA VAL A 202 -10.10 -7.40 -12.53
C VAL A 202 -9.32 -8.04 -13.67
N HIS A 203 -8.63 -7.21 -14.44
CA HIS A 203 -7.85 -7.60 -15.60
C HIS A 203 -6.36 -7.37 -15.35
N VAL A 204 -5.53 -8.38 -15.62
CA VAL A 204 -4.08 -8.30 -15.44
C VAL A 204 -3.38 -8.20 -16.78
N PHE A 205 -2.56 -7.17 -16.94
CA PHE A 205 -1.73 -6.92 -18.11
C PHE A 205 -0.24 -7.06 -17.75
N PRO A 206 0.50 -7.94 -18.44
CA PRO A 206 1.94 -8.10 -18.24
C PRO A 206 2.77 -6.83 -18.39
N THR A 207 2.28 -5.83 -19.12
CA THR A 207 2.95 -4.53 -19.33
C THR A 207 1.98 -3.36 -19.32
N MET A 208 2.47 -2.17 -18.99
CA MET A 208 1.69 -0.92 -19.04
C MET A 208 1.22 -0.58 -20.46
N ALA A 209 2.01 -0.94 -21.48
CA ALA A 209 1.66 -0.71 -22.89
C ALA A 209 0.43 -1.53 -23.31
N GLN A 210 0.36 -2.81 -22.91
CA GLN A 210 -0.80 -3.65 -23.19
C GLN A 210 -2.07 -3.12 -22.53
N ALA A 211 -1.96 -2.65 -21.29
CA ALA A 211 -3.10 -2.00 -20.62
C ALA A 211 -3.56 -0.76 -21.39
N ARG A 212 -2.64 0.11 -21.81
CA ARG A 212 -2.97 1.34 -22.56
C ARG A 212 -3.63 1.08 -23.91
N SER A 213 -3.35 -0.05 -24.55
CA SER A 213 -4.01 -0.43 -25.80
C SER A 213 -5.42 -0.98 -25.57
N ALA A 214 -5.70 -1.57 -24.41
CA ALA A 214 -6.98 -2.16 -24.07
C ALA A 214 -7.95 -1.18 -23.38
N TYR A 215 -7.43 -0.15 -22.71
CA TYR A 215 -8.20 0.79 -21.90
C TYR A 215 -7.84 2.24 -22.22
N SER A 216 -8.87 3.09 -22.20
CA SER A 216 -8.71 4.54 -22.25
C SER A 216 -8.49 5.07 -20.82
N PHE A 217 -7.27 5.54 -20.56
CA PHE A 217 -6.88 6.15 -19.28
C PHE A 217 -6.63 7.66 -19.41
#